data_AF-A0A2G1Y0G3-F1
#
_entry.id   AF-A0A2G1Y0G3-F1
#
_cell.length_a   1.000
_cell.length_b   1.000
_cell.length_c   1.000
_cell.angle_alpha   90.00
_cell.angle_beta   90.00
_cell.angle_gamma   90.00
#
_symmetry.space_group_name_H-M   'P 1'
#
loop_
_entity.id
_entity.type
_entity.pdbx_description
1 polymer ?
#
loop_
_entity_poly.entity_id
_entity_poly.type
_entity_poly.pdbx_seq_one_letter_code
_entity_poly.pdbx_strand_id
1 'polypeptide(L)'
;MRKILLKIASLILLLNPNFVVSQEYRNLKTYKKETSHSILLDGYWLKKDRKRNTQVWKNANEYNLLQKNAHKKYRSIREIRDFYLWFDNCRKRRGHEVQWIGIAAMASSQLAKMEVGFYRIFVIRNKEIIQFAQEGSKKVFSETLPKLKEVYFSTKLLVGNQAVNWDKEHCKIEQCDLLNPLYDKLSKKAYNKLNRMAKGKGIYKLVIPMKLTFVGDLKNCNARISYGRKKLLPIYLKKTLGN
;
A
#
# COMPACT_ATOMS: atom_id res chain seq x y z
N MET A 1 -9.31 51.18 -12.74
CA MET A 1 -8.22 50.35 -12.17
C MET A 1 -8.63 49.58 -10.90
N ARG A 2 -9.21 50.22 -9.87
CA ARG A 2 -9.57 49.56 -8.59
C ARG A 2 -10.55 48.36 -8.72
N LYS A 3 -11.50 48.41 -9.66
CA LYS A 3 -12.45 47.31 -9.95
C LYS A 3 -11.81 46.11 -10.67
N ILE A 4 -10.71 46.31 -11.39
CA ILE A 4 -9.96 45.23 -12.08
C ILE A 4 -9.06 44.51 -11.06
N LEU A 5 -8.40 45.25 -10.16
CA LEU A 5 -7.63 44.70 -9.05
C LEU A 5 -8.48 43.83 -8.10
N LEU A 6 -9.72 44.24 -7.80
CA LEU A 6 -10.68 43.45 -7.02
C LEU A 6 -11.11 42.16 -7.74
N LYS A 7 -11.30 42.19 -9.07
CA LYS A 7 -11.63 40.99 -9.86
C LYS A 7 -10.46 40.00 -9.97
N ILE A 8 -9.22 40.50 -10.05
CA ILE A 8 -8.01 39.66 -10.04
C ILE A 8 -7.79 39.03 -8.65
N ALA A 9 -8.05 39.77 -7.57
CA ALA A 9 -7.98 39.24 -6.20
C ALA A 9 -9.01 38.11 -5.96
N SER A 10 -10.22 38.21 -6.52
CA SER A 10 -11.23 37.14 -6.45
C SER A 10 -10.88 35.91 -7.30
N LEU A 11 -10.10 36.06 -8.38
CA LEU A 11 -9.69 34.94 -9.24
C LEU A 11 -8.57 34.10 -8.59
N ILE A 12 -7.71 34.72 -7.76
CA ILE A 12 -6.62 34.03 -7.05
C ILE A 12 -7.14 33.18 -5.88
N LEU A 13 -8.27 33.55 -5.27
CA LEU A 13 -8.93 32.78 -4.20
C LEU A 13 -9.63 31.49 -4.67
N LEU A 14 -9.83 31.32 -5.98
CA LEU A 14 -10.43 30.11 -6.57
C LEU A 14 -9.41 29.06 -6.97
N LEU A 15 -8.11 29.36 -6.88
CA LEU A 15 -7.04 28.37 -6.98
C LEU A 15 -6.77 27.80 -5.58
N ASN A 16 -7.74 27.06 -5.04
CA ASN A 16 -7.42 26.04 -4.04
C ASN A 16 -6.96 24.80 -4.83
N PRO A 17 -5.65 24.60 -5.09
CA PRO A 17 -5.21 23.24 -5.34
C PRO A 17 -5.67 22.47 -4.11
N ASN A 18 -6.47 21.42 -4.32
CA ASN A 18 -6.68 20.42 -3.30
C ASN A 18 -5.30 19.83 -2.99
N PHE A 19 -4.53 20.50 -2.13
CA PHE A 19 -3.26 20.01 -1.63
C PHE A 19 -3.65 18.75 -0.90
N VAL A 20 -3.33 17.61 -1.49
CA VAL A 20 -3.58 16.33 -0.84
C VAL A 20 -2.53 16.18 0.26
N VAL A 21 -2.88 16.69 1.43
CA VAL A 21 -2.09 16.58 2.64
C VAL A 21 -2.17 15.14 3.15
N SER A 22 -1.08 14.66 3.74
CA SER A 22 -1.04 13.39 4.48
C SER A 22 -2.18 13.40 5.48
N GLN A 23 -2.91 12.30 5.61
CA GLN A 23 -3.86 12.20 6.73
C GLN A 23 -3.22 11.59 7.98
N GLU A 24 -1.95 11.16 7.91
CA GLU A 24 -1.13 10.84 9.10
C GLU A 24 -0.42 12.08 9.64
N TYR A 25 -0.58 12.34 10.94
CA TYR A 25 0.14 13.36 11.71
C TYR A 25 1.03 12.74 12.79
N ARG A 26 2.16 13.39 13.11
CA ARG A 26 3.07 12.87 14.15
C ARG A 26 2.40 12.80 15.52
N ASN A 27 1.66 13.85 15.88
CA ASN A 27 0.94 14.01 17.14
C ASN A 27 -0.12 15.13 17.00
N LEU A 28 -0.96 15.28 18.03
CA LEU A 28 -2.05 16.27 18.02
C LEU A 28 -1.55 17.72 17.97
N LYS A 29 -0.37 18.02 18.54
CA LYS A 29 0.24 19.36 18.46
C LYS A 29 0.56 19.75 17.01
N THR A 30 1.15 18.84 16.25
CA THR A 30 1.42 19.03 14.81
C THR A 30 0.11 19.20 14.04
N TYR A 31 -0.89 18.34 14.31
CA TYR A 31 -2.20 18.43 13.67
C TYR A 31 -2.89 19.78 13.92
N LYS A 32 -2.95 20.22 15.18
CA LYS A 32 -3.54 21.52 15.56
C LYS A 32 -2.81 22.68 14.89
N LYS A 33 -1.48 22.62 14.79
CA LYS A 33 -0.68 23.66 14.11
C LYS A 33 -1.01 23.75 12.62
N GLU A 34 -1.19 22.60 11.95
CA GLU A 34 -1.37 22.55 10.49
C GLU A 34 -2.83 22.72 10.04
N THR A 35 -3.80 22.40 10.90
CA THR A 35 -5.23 22.39 10.53
C THR A 35 -6.08 23.36 11.34
N SER A 36 -5.52 23.98 12.38
CA SER A 36 -6.26 24.77 13.41
C SER A 36 -7.29 23.98 14.23
N HIS A 37 -7.46 22.67 14.01
CA HIS A 37 -8.39 21.83 14.74
C HIS A 37 -7.74 21.20 15.98
N SER A 38 -8.42 21.25 17.12
CA SER A 38 -7.97 20.61 18.37
C SER A 38 -8.29 19.12 18.46
N ILE A 39 -9.20 18.65 17.61
CA ILE A 39 -9.69 17.26 17.55
C ILE A 39 -9.52 16.77 16.12
N LEU A 40 -9.11 15.51 15.95
CA LEU A 40 -8.96 14.89 14.64
C LEU A 40 -10.31 14.82 13.92
N LEU A 41 -10.39 15.43 12.74
CA LEU A 41 -11.50 15.23 11.81
C LEU A 41 -11.51 13.80 11.24
N ASP A 42 -12.64 13.41 10.67
CA ASP A 42 -12.76 12.10 10.02
C ASP A 42 -11.75 11.92 8.88
N GLY A 43 -11.25 10.68 8.75
CA GLY A 43 -10.20 10.33 7.80
C GLY A 43 -8.77 10.62 8.30
N TYR A 44 -8.60 11.45 9.34
CA TYR A 44 -7.29 11.78 9.90
C TYR A 44 -6.89 10.84 11.04
N TRP A 45 -5.60 10.59 11.20
CA TRP A 45 -5.06 9.78 12.29
C TRP A 45 -3.68 10.26 12.74
N LEU A 46 -3.30 9.93 13.98
CA LEU A 46 -1.93 10.10 14.44
C LEU A 46 -1.11 8.85 14.13
N LYS A 47 0.20 9.02 13.97
CA LYS A 47 1.15 7.91 13.78
C LYS A 47 1.03 6.83 14.86
N LYS A 48 0.71 7.22 16.11
CA LYS A 48 0.46 6.27 17.20
C LYS A 48 -0.81 5.44 16.97
N ASP A 49 -1.84 6.03 16.36
CA ASP A 49 -3.14 5.40 16.14
C ASP A 49 -3.02 4.27 15.13
N ARG A 50 -2.30 4.51 14.02
CA ARG A 50 -1.95 3.46 13.04
C ARG A 50 -1.08 2.38 13.66
N LYS A 51 0.03 2.76 14.32
CA LYS A 51 0.97 1.78 14.91
C LYS A 51 0.32 0.87 15.95
N ARG A 52 -0.68 1.37 16.68
CA ARG A 52 -1.42 0.62 17.70
C ARG A 52 -2.76 0.06 17.18
N ASN A 53 -3.07 0.23 15.89
CA ASN A 53 -4.33 -0.19 15.26
C ASN A 53 -5.58 0.23 16.07
N THR A 54 -5.60 1.47 16.54
CA THR A 54 -6.68 2.01 17.39
C THR A 54 -7.98 2.25 16.61
N GLN A 55 -9.08 2.53 17.30
CA GLN A 55 -10.36 2.84 16.65
C GLN A 55 -10.28 4.10 15.77
N VAL A 56 -9.49 5.11 16.15
CA VAL A 56 -9.27 6.32 15.32
C VAL A 56 -8.72 5.95 13.95
N TRP A 57 -7.72 5.05 13.89
CA TRP A 57 -7.16 4.56 12.62
C TRP A 57 -8.19 3.77 11.80
N LYS A 58 -9.01 2.93 12.45
CA LYS A 58 -10.05 2.15 11.79
C LYS A 58 -11.11 3.06 11.17
N ASN A 59 -11.67 3.98 11.97
CA ASN A 59 -12.66 4.96 11.52
C ASN A 59 -12.12 5.82 10.37
N ALA A 60 -10.86 6.25 10.47
CA ALA A 60 -10.21 6.99 9.41
C ALA A 60 -10.14 6.19 8.10
N ASN A 61 -9.78 4.92 8.16
CA ASN A 61 -9.74 4.07 6.96
C ASN A 61 -11.12 3.85 6.34
N GLU A 62 -12.14 3.62 7.16
CA GLU A 62 -13.54 3.47 6.72
C GLU A 62 -14.05 4.73 6.03
N TYR A 63 -13.85 5.89 6.66
CA TYR A 63 -14.16 7.17 6.05
C TYR A 63 -13.43 7.34 4.71
N ASN A 64 -12.12 7.01 4.69
CA ASN A 64 -11.28 7.16 3.51
C ASN A 64 -11.69 6.24 2.35
N LEU A 65 -12.24 5.05 2.61
CA LEU A 65 -12.79 4.21 1.53
C LEU A 65 -13.89 4.91 0.72
N LEU A 66 -14.63 5.84 1.32
CA LEU A 66 -15.70 6.58 0.65
C LEU A 66 -15.19 7.77 -0.17
N GLN A 67 -13.98 8.26 0.10
CA GLN A 67 -13.48 9.51 -0.47
C GLN A 67 -12.86 9.34 -1.87
N LYS A 68 -13.09 10.32 -2.75
CA LYS A 68 -12.41 10.38 -4.05
C LYS A 68 -10.90 10.55 -3.85
N ASN A 69 -10.11 9.83 -4.65
CA ASN A 69 -8.64 9.88 -4.59
C ASN A 69 -8.02 9.55 -3.22
N ALA A 70 -8.72 8.79 -2.37
CA ALA A 70 -8.26 8.46 -1.02
C ALA A 70 -6.89 7.75 -0.98
N HIS A 71 -6.49 7.07 -2.06
CA HIS A 71 -5.19 6.44 -2.16
C HIS A 71 -4.02 7.42 -1.96
N LYS A 72 -4.21 8.70 -2.32
CA LYS A 72 -3.22 9.77 -2.14
C LYS A 72 -2.99 10.14 -0.66
N LYS A 73 -3.92 9.77 0.23
CA LYS A 73 -3.82 10.03 1.68
C LYS A 73 -2.80 9.13 2.37
N TYR A 74 -2.44 8.00 1.76
CA TYR A 74 -1.47 7.03 2.26
C TYR A 74 -0.14 7.22 1.53
N ARG A 75 0.82 7.87 2.19
CA ARG A 75 2.04 8.36 1.56
C ARG A 75 3.17 7.33 1.52
N SER A 76 3.24 6.49 2.55
CA SER A 76 4.31 5.51 2.75
C SER A 76 3.86 4.08 2.49
N ILE A 77 4.81 3.22 2.13
CA ILE A 77 4.56 1.78 1.98
C ILE A 77 4.09 1.19 3.32
N ARG A 78 4.56 1.72 4.45
CA ARG A 78 4.09 1.35 5.80
C ARG A 78 2.62 1.68 6.02
N GLU A 79 2.14 2.84 5.58
CA GLU A 79 0.72 3.20 5.69
C GLU A 79 -0.14 2.27 4.83
N ILE A 80 0.27 2.02 3.58
CA ILE A 80 -0.42 1.09 2.67
C ILE A 80 -0.46 -0.34 3.26
N ARG A 81 0.67 -0.82 3.78
CA ARG A 81 0.76 -2.11 4.47
C ARG A 81 -0.22 -2.20 5.64
N ASP A 82 -0.24 -1.18 6.50
CA ASP A 82 -1.07 -1.18 7.69
C ASP A 82 -2.56 -1.07 7.33
N PHE A 83 -2.87 -0.40 6.22
CA PHE A 83 -4.21 -0.42 5.64
C PHE A 83 -4.58 -1.84 5.20
N TYR A 84 -3.72 -2.55 4.47
CA TYR A 84 -4.01 -3.94 4.07
C TYR A 84 -4.16 -4.86 5.29
N LEU A 85 -3.35 -4.70 6.34
CA LEU A 85 -3.51 -5.45 7.59
C LEU A 85 -4.86 -5.19 8.27
N TRP A 86 -5.27 -3.93 8.33
CA TRP A 86 -6.59 -3.55 8.85
C TRP A 86 -7.72 -4.16 7.99
N PHE A 87 -7.64 -3.99 6.68
CA PHE A 87 -8.68 -4.44 5.75
C PHE A 87 -8.80 -5.97 5.73
N ASP A 88 -7.68 -6.70 5.80
CA ASP A 88 -7.65 -8.15 5.87
C ASP A 88 -8.39 -8.68 7.12
N ASN A 89 -8.31 -7.96 8.25
CA ASN A 89 -9.11 -8.29 9.43
C ASN A 89 -10.59 -7.95 9.26
N CYS A 90 -10.91 -6.83 8.58
CA CYS A 90 -12.29 -6.44 8.31
C CYS A 90 -13.00 -7.46 7.40
N ARG A 91 -12.38 -7.85 6.29
CA ARG A 91 -12.96 -8.81 5.34
C ARG A 91 -13.18 -10.19 5.98
N LYS A 92 -12.27 -10.65 6.86
CA LYS A 92 -12.46 -11.90 7.62
C LYS A 92 -13.68 -11.85 8.53
N ARG A 93 -13.79 -10.79 9.34
CA ARG A 93 -14.94 -10.60 10.24
C ARG A 93 -16.27 -10.51 9.51
N ARG A 94 -16.25 -10.00 8.28
CA ARG A 94 -17.42 -9.93 7.38
C ARG A 94 -17.69 -11.22 6.61
N GLY A 95 -16.84 -12.25 6.73
CA GLY A 95 -17.04 -13.54 6.06
C GLY A 95 -16.53 -13.64 4.63
N HIS A 96 -15.73 -12.68 4.14
CA HIS A 96 -15.12 -12.81 2.81
C HIS A 96 -13.87 -13.71 2.85
N GLU A 97 -13.77 -14.57 1.84
CA GLU A 97 -12.68 -15.54 1.69
C GLU A 97 -11.57 -15.10 0.75
N VAL A 98 -11.64 -13.88 0.18
CA VAL A 98 -10.56 -13.31 -0.63
C VAL A 98 -9.27 -13.21 0.19
N GLN A 99 -8.17 -13.71 -0.37
CA GLN A 99 -6.88 -13.83 0.32
C GLN A 99 -5.82 -12.87 -0.22
N TRP A 100 -6.03 -12.28 -1.41
CA TRP A 100 -5.07 -11.37 -2.02
C TRP A 100 -4.68 -10.21 -1.09
N ILE A 101 -5.62 -9.67 -0.30
CA ILE A 101 -5.36 -8.56 0.64
C ILE A 101 -4.30 -8.97 1.69
N GLY A 102 -4.43 -10.17 2.25
CA GLY A 102 -3.47 -10.70 3.22
C GLY A 102 -2.08 -10.92 2.61
N ILE A 103 -2.04 -11.41 1.36
CA ILE A 103 -0.79 -11.57 0.60
C ILE A 103 -0.16 -10.19 0.30
N ALA A 104 -0.96 -9.21 -0.11
CA ALA A 104 -0.51 -7.84 -0.34
C ALA A 104 0.08 -7.23 0.94
N ALA A 105 -0.55 -7.42 2.09
CA ALA A 105 0.00 -7.01 3.39
C ALA A 105 1.39 -7.64 3.67
N MET A 106 1.57 -8.93 3.35
CA MET A 106 2.86 -9.60 3.50
C MET A 106 3.93 -9.06 2.55
N ALA A 107 3.57 -8.82 1.28
CA ALA A 107 4.47 -8.25 0.28
C ALA A 107 4.88 -6.81 0.66
N SER A 108 3.91 -5.95 0.98
CA SER A 108 4.14 -4.59 1.46
C SER A 108 4.94 -4.56 2.76
N SER A 109 4.85 -5.59 3.61
CA SER A 109 5.70 -5.72 4.80
C SER A 109 7.18 -5.89 4.46
N GLN A 110 7.52 -6.59 3.38
CA GLN A 110 8.91 -6.69 2.93
C GLN A 110 9.38 -5.37 2.31
N LEU A 111 8.54 -4.74 1.48
CA LEU A 111 8.86 -3.45 0.86
C LEU A 111 8.98 -2.30 1.88
N ALA A 112 8.18 -2.30 2.95
CA ALA A 112 8.24 -1.32 4.02
C ALA A 112 9.57 -1.29 4.79
N LYS A 113 10.37 -2.36 4.70
CA LYS A 113 11.75 -2.38 5.24
C LYS A 113 12.65 -1.39 4.50
N MET A 114 12.37 -1.12 3.22
CA MET A 114 13.13 -0.15 2.42
C MET A 114 12.98 1.30 2.91
N GLU A 115 11.94 1.57 3.70
CA GLU A 115 11.72 2.87 4.35
C GLU A 115 12.41 2.98 5.72
N VAL A 116 13.08 1.93 6.21
CA VAL A 116 13.88 1.98 7.44
C VAL A 116 15.25 2.55 7.08
N GLY A 117 15.69 3.59 7.80
CA GLY A 117 16.95 4.28 7.53
C GLY A 117 18.14 3.32 7.42
N PHE A 118 18.25 2.37 8.36
CA PHE A 118 19.31 1.35 8.36
C PHE A 118 19.34 0.53 7.05
N TYR A 119 18.24 -0.13 6.68
CA TYR A 119 18.21 -0.94 5.46
C TYR A 119 18.40 -0.09 4.20
N ARG A 120 17.83 1.11 4.17
CA ARG A 120 17.95 2.04 3.05
C ARG A 120 19.40 2.46 2.81
N ILE A 121 20.10 2.86 3.87
CA ILE A 121 21.44 3.46 3.81
C ILE A 121 22.54 2.39 3.75
N PHE A 122 22.40 1.26 4.44
CA PHE A 122 23.49 0.28 4.56
C PHE A 122 23.31 -0.94 3.67
N VAL A 123 22.07 -1.39 3.42
CA VAL A 123 21.84 -2.65 2.69
C VAL A 123 21.42 -2.41 1.23
N ILE A 124 20.39 -1.60 0.99
CA ILE A 124 19.79 -1.44 -0.33
C ILE A 124 20.61 -0.50 -1.21
N ARG A 125 21.03 0.67 -0.70
CA ARG A 125 21.96 1.60 -1.38
C ARG A 125 21.70 1.74 -2.89
N ASN A 126 20.45 1.93 -3.28
CA ASN A 126 20.04 2.11 -4.68
C ASN A 126 18.71 2.88 -4.69
N LYS A 127 18.75 4.13 -5.19
CA LYS A 127 17.58 5.02 -5.21
C LYS A 127 16.50 4.53 -6.18
N GLU A 128 16.89 3.94 -7.29
CA GLU A 128 15.99 3.41 -8.32
C GLU A 128 15.12 2.26 -7.78
N ILE A 129 15.70 1.34 -7.00
CA ILE A 129 14.94 0.27 -6.33
C ILE A 129 13.96 0.83 -5.31
N ILE A 130 14.36 1.86 -4.56
CA ILE A 130 13.48 2.51 -3.57
C ILE A 130 12.30 3.18 -4.29
N GLN A 131 12.59 3.90 -5.38
CA GLN A 131 11.55 4.53 -6.21
C GLN A 131 10.63 3.49 -6.83
N PHE A 132 11.17 2.40 -7.39
CA PHE A 132 10.39 1.28 -7.91
C PHE A 132 9.42 0.72 -6.85
N ALA A 133 9.89 0.48 -5.62
CA ALA A 133 9.04 -0.04 -4.55
C ALA A 133 7.94 0.97 -4.14
N GLN A 134 8.26 2.26 -4.12
CA GLN A 134 7.30 3.32 -3.79
C GLN A 134 6.25 3.51 -4.89
N GLU A 135 6.67 3.60 -6.14
CA GLU A 135 5.80 3.75 -7.31
C GLU A 135 4.90 2.52 -7.46
N GLY A 136 5.47 1.32 -7.39
CA GLY A 136 4.71 0.06 -7.45
C GLY A 136 3.67 -0.04 -6.34
N SER A 137 4.05 0.23 -5.09
CA SER A 137 3.10 0.17 -3.96
C SER A 137 1.96 1.18 -4.12
N LYS A 138 2.26 2.41 -4.55
CA LYS A 138 1.24 3.45 -4.77
C LYS A 138 0.33 3.12 -5.95
N LYS A 139 0.88 2.63 -7.06
CA LYS A 139 0.12 2.29 -8.27
C LYS A 139 -0.84 1.12 -8.02
N VAL A 140 -0.35 0.06 -7.35
CA VAL A 140 -1.22 -1.07 -6.95
C VAL A 140 -2.30 -0.58 -5.99
N PHE A 141 -1.94 0.24 -4.99
CA PHE A 141 -2.91 0.73 -4.03
C PHE A 141 -3.95 1.68 -4.63
N SER A 142 -3.56 2.54 -5.58
CA SER A 142 -4.51 3.43 -6.26
C SER A 142 -5.54 2.68 -7.10
N GLU A 143 -5.12 1.59 -7.75
CA GLU A 143 -6.01 0.72 -8.52
C GLU A 143 -6.89 -0.16 -7.62
N THR A 144 -6.35 -0.62 -6.50
CA THR A 144 -7.05 -1.59 -5.65
C THR A 144 -8.03 -0.92 -4.68
N LEU A 145 -7.75 0.29 -4.20
CA LEU A 145 -8.58 0.94 -3.17
C LEU A 145 -10.08 1.06 -3.56
N PRO A 146 -10.46 1.42 -4.81
CA PRO A 146 -11.86 1.38 -5.24
C PRO A 146 -12.49 -0.01 -5.17
N LYS A 147 -11.75 -1.05 -5.57
CA LYS A 147 -12.23 -2.44 -5.52
C LYS A 147 -12.39 -2.93 -4.08
N LEU A 148 -11.51 -2.48 -3.18
CA LEU A 148 -11.65 -2.74 -1.75
C LEU A 148 -12.84 -1.99 -1.13
N LYS A 149 -13.18 -0.79 -1.61
CA LYS A 149 -14.43 -0.12 -1.22
C LYS A 149 -15.64 -0.99 -1.57
N GLU A 150 -15.70 -1.52 -2.78
CA GLU A 150 -16.78 -2.43 -3.21
C GLU A 150 -16.88 -3.66 -2.31
N VAL A 151 -15.75 -4.32 -2.03
CA VAL A 151 -15.72 -5.48 -1.11
C VAL A 151 -16.20 -5.07 0.29
N TYR A 152 -15.76 -3.92 0.81
CA TYR A 152 -16.09 -3.49 2.16
C TYR A 152 -17.57 -3.20 2.34
N PHE A 153 -18.21 -2.54 1.36
CA PHE A 153 -19.62 -2.13 1.45
C PHE A 153 -20.59 -3.13 0.79
N SER A 154 -20.10 -4.22 0.21
CA SER A 154 -20.93 -5.26 -0.39
C SER A 154 -21.72 -6.03 0.67
N THR A 155 -23.01 -6.26 0.41
CA THR A 155 -23.83 -7.24 1.12
C THR A 155 -23.60 -8.66 0.60
N LYS A 156 -23.08 -8.81 -0.62
CA LYS A 156 -22.73 -10.09 -1.22
C LYS A 156 -21.36 -10.54 -0.75
N LEU A 157 -21.29 -11.72 -0.14
CA LEU A 157 -20.03 -12.33 0.28
C LEU A 157 -19.28 -12.91 -0.91
N LEU A 158 -17.97 -12.68 -0.93
CA LEU A 158 -17.05 -13.32 -1.88
C LEU A 158 -16.51 -14.57 -1.22
N VAL A 159 -17.05 -15.72 -1.59
CA VAL A 159 -16.75 -17.05 -1.02
C VAL A 159 -16.51 -18.08 -2.12
N GLY A 160 -15.84 -19.18 -1.77
CA GLY A 160 -15.54 -20.30 -2.66
C GLY A 160 -14.90 -19.85 -3.97
N ASN A 161 -15.45 -20.34 -5.09
CA ASN A 161 -14.94 -20.02 -6.42
C ASN A 161 -14.97 -18.53 -6.77
N GLN A 162 -15.91 -17.76 -6.22
CA GLN A 162 -15.97 -16.31 -6.46
C GLN A 162 -14.77 -15.60 -5.84
N ALA A 163 -14.41 -15.96 -4.60
CA ALA A 163 -13.20 -15.43 -3.94
C ALA A 163 -11.93 -15.81 -4.70
N VAL A 164 -11.83 -17.09 -5.12
CA VAL A 164 -10.67 -17.60 -5.86
C VAL A 164 -10.50 -16.88 -7.20
N ASN A 165 -11.58 -16.64 -7.93
CA ASN A 165 -11.52 -15.92 -9.20
C ASN A 165 -11.18 -14.45 -9.00
N TRP A 166 -11.78 -13.80 -8.00
CA TRP A 166 -11.44 -12.43 -7.63
C TRP A 166 -9.94 -12.28 -7.34
N ASP A 167 -9.36 -13.18 -6.53
CA ASP A 167 -7.92 -13.18 -6.21
C ASP A 167 -7.05 -13.40 -7.45
N LYS A 168 -7.43 -14.31 -8.35
CA LYS A 168 -6.69 -14.60 -9.59
C LYS A 168 -6.66 -13.40 -10.52
N GLU A 169 -7.81 -12.77 -10.74
CA GLU A 169 -7.94 -11.59 -11.61
C GLU A 169 -7.14 -10.43 -11.04
N HIS A 170 -7.28 -10.15 -9.74
CA HIS A 170 -6.53 -9.08 -9.08
C HIS A 170 -5.02 -9.32 -9.14
N CYS A 171 -4.57 -10.56 -8.90
CA CYS A 171 -3.16 -10.90 -8.99
C CYS A 171 -2.63 -10.74 -10.43
N LYS A 172 -3.42 -11.09 -11.44
CA LYS A 172 -3.04 -10.90 -12.85
C LYS A 172 -2.89 -9.42 -13.19
N ILE A 173 -3.90 -8.60 -12.86
CA ILE A 173 -3.89 -7.15 -13.10
C ILE A 173 -2.69 -6.51 -12.38
N GLU A 174 -2.50 -6.81 -11.09
CA GLU A 174 -1.39 -6.30 -10.32
C GLU A 174 -0.04 -6.66 -10.94
N GLN A 175 0.20 -7.95 -11.19
CA GLN A 175 1.52 -8.42 -11.58
C GLN A 175 1.83 -8.13 -13.03
N CYS A 176 0.89 -8.36 -13.96
CA CYS A 176 1.15 -8.22 -15.40
C CYS A 176 0.87 -6.82 -15.92
N ASP A 177 -0.18 -6.15 -15.46
CA ASP A 177 -0.60 -4.89 -16.09
C ASP A 177 0.00 -3.68 -15.34
N LEU A 178 -0.03 -3.71 -14.00
CA LEU A 178 0.43 -2.58 -13.20
C LEU A 178 1.95 -2.59 -13.01
N LEU A 179 2.51 -3.72 -12.58
CA LEU A 179 3.91 -3.83 -12.16
C LEU A 179 4.88 -4.13 -13.31
N ASN A 180 4.46 -4.86 -14.36
CA ASN A 180 5.38 -5.25 -15.44
C ASN A 180 6.06 -4.04 -16.12
N PRO A 181 5.35 -2.95 -16.46
CA PRO A 181 5.98 -1.76 -17.01
C PRO A 181 7.02 -1.11 -16.08
N LEU A 182 6.88 -1.30 -14.75
CA LEU A 182 7.85 -0.78 -13.79
C LEU A 182 9.13 -1.62 -13.77
N TYR A 183 9.02 -2.93 -13.99
CA TYR A 183 10.20 -3.80 -14.12
C TYR A 183 10.99 -3.49 -15.40
N ASP A 184 10.30 -3.15 -16.49
CA ASP A 184 10.94 -2.84 -17.77
C ASP A 184 11.67 -1.50 -17.77
N LYS A 185 11.21 -0.54 -16.94
CA LYS A 185 11.88 0.75 -16.73
C LYS A 185 13.18 0.65 -15.93
N LEU A 186 13.46 -0.47 -15.26
CA LEU A 186 14.65 -0.61 -14.43
C LEU A 186 15.92 -0.72 -15.28
N SER A 187 16.94 0.04 -14.92
CA SER A 187 18.30 -0.14 -15.41
C SER A 187 18.79 -1.56 -15.13
N LYS A 188 19.66 -2.10 -16.00
CA LYS A 188 20.26 -3.43 -15.82
C LYS A 188 20.89 -3.59 -14.43
N LYS A 189 21.52 -2.53 -13.91
CA LYS A 189 22.14 -2.49 -12.57
C LYS A 189 21.09 -2.61 -11.46
N ALA A 190 20.02 -1.82 -11.52
CA ALA A 190 18.96 -1.88 -10.52
C ALA A 190 18.19 -3.20 -10.59
N TYR A 191 17.87 -3.68 -11.79
CA TYR A 191 17.23 -4.98 -12.00
C TYR A 191 18.03 -6.12 -11.38
N ASN A 192 19.33 -6.22 -11.69
CA ASN A 192 20.19 -7.28 -11.16
C ASN A 192 20.25 -7.24 -9.63
N LYS A 193 20.30 -6.04 -9.05
CA LYS A 193 20.31 -5.85 -7.60
C LYS A 193 18.96 -6.22 -6.97
N LEU A 194 17.84 -5.81 -7.56
CA LEU A 194 16.50 -6.20 -7.14
C LEU A 194 16.29 -7.72 -7.22
N ASN A 195 16.76 -8.38 -8.29
CA ASN A 195 16.71 -9.82 -8.47
C ASN A 195 17.51 -10.57 -7.38
N ARG A 196 18.71 -10.09 -7.04
CA ARG A 196 19.48 -10.63 -5.91
C ARG A 196 18.76 -10.40 -4.57
N MET A 197 18.14 -9.24 -4.38
CA MET A 197 17.36 -8.93 -3.18
C MET A 197 16.17 -9.86 -3.02
N ALA A 198 15.34 -9.99 -4.05
CA ALA A 198 14.15 -10.85 -4.03
C ALA A 198 14.51 -12.31 -3.76
N LYS A 199 15.64 -12.79 -4.31
CA LYS A 199 16.17 -14.15 -4.07
C LYS A 199 16.92 -14.30 -2.75
N GLY A 200 17.03 -13.25 -1.92
CA GLY A 200 17.75 -13.28 -0.65
C GLY A 200 19.23 -13.64 -0.78
N LYS A 201 19.91 -13.21 -1.85
CA LYS A 201 21.33 -13.55 -2.08
C LYS A 201 22.27 -12.61 -1.32
N GLY A 202 23.31 -13.16 -0.67
CA GLY A 202 24.33 -12.39 0.05
C GLY A 202 23.77 -11.59 1.23
N ILE A 203 24.12 -10.30 1.32
CA ILE A 203 23.67 -9.39 2.40
C ILE A 203 22.15 -9.26 2.52
N TYR A 204 21.40 -9.61 1.46
CA TYR A 204 19.94 -9.50 1.45
C TYR A 204 19.22 -10.58 2.26
N LYS A 205 19.93 -11.62 2.72
CA LYS A 205 19.39 -12.58 3.72
C LYS A 205 18.95 -11.88 5.01
N LEU A 206 19.56 -10.74 5.36
CA LEU A 206 19.19 -9.91 6.51
C LEU A 206 17.85 -9.18 6.35
N VAL A 207 17.41 -8.98 5.11
CA VAL A 207 16.20 -8.21 4.79
C VAL A 207 15.06 -9.13 4.41
N ILE A 208 15.33 -10.16 3.61
CA ILE A 208 14.33 -11.10 3.11
C ILE A 208 14.54 -12.46 3.78
N PRO A 209 13.62 -12.89 4.67
CA PRO A 209 13.68 -14.22 5.28
C PRO A 209 13.70 -15.31 4.21
N MET A 210 14.43 -16.40 4.44
CA MET A 210 14.60 -17.49 3.46
C MET A 210 13.27 -18.06 2.97
N LYS A 211 12.26 -18.20 3.85
CA LYS A 211 10.91 -18.64 3.49
C LYS A 211 10.16 -17.70 2.54
N LEU A 212 10.59 -16.44 2.43
CA LEU A 212 9.99 -15.39 1.59
C LEU A 212 10.89 -15.02 0.39
N THR A 213 11.85 -15.87 0.02
CA THR A 213 12.66 -15.62 -1.19
C THR A 213 11.89 -15.93 -2.45
N PHE A 214 11.97 -15.03 -3.43
CA PHE A 214 11.38 -15.22 -4.75
C PHE A 214 12.09 -16.34 -5.52
N VAL A 215 11.31 -17.12 -6.26
CA VAL A 215 11.80 -18.19 -7.16
C VAL A 215 11.24 -17.92 -8.55
N GLY A 216 12.12 -17.91 -9.56
CA GLY A 216 11.77 -17.61 -10.95
C GLY A 216 12.47 -16.36 -11.49
N ASP A 217 11.94 -15.86 -12.61
CA ASP A 217 12.39 -14.63 -13.25
C ASP A 217 11.49 -13.45 -12.83
N LEU A 218 12.10 -12.36 -12.36
CA LEU A 218 11.38 -11.18 -11.91
C LEU A 218 10.74 -10.41 -13.05
N LYS A 219 11.17 -10.56 -14.31
CA LYS A 219 10.48 -9.96 -15.46
C LYS A 219 9.26 -10.76 -15.92
N ASN A 220 9.21 -12.05 -15.63
CA ASN A 220 8.06 -12.88 -15.97
C ASN A 220 6.90 -12.68 -14.97
N CYS A 221 5.82 -12.03 -15.40
CA CYS A 221 4.66 -11.80 -14.53
C CYS A 221 3.98 -13.08 -14.05
N ASN A 222 3.94 -14.14 -14.88
CA ASN A 222 3.40 -15.44 -14.47
C ASN A 222 4.26 -16.10 -13.38
N ALA A 223 5.57 -15.89 -13.39
CA ALA A 223 6.44 -16.34 -12.29
C ALA A 223 6.12 -15.60 -10.98
N ARG A 224 5.83 -14.29 -11.05
CA ARG A 224 5.40 -13.48 -9.89
C ARG A 224 4.03 -13.93 -9.34
N ILE A 225 3.07 -14.19 -10.22
CA ILE A 225 1.75 -14.74 -9.86
C ILE A 225 1.91 -16.12 -9.20
N SER A 226 2.69 -17.00 -9.81
CA SER A 226 2.98 -18.34 -9.29
C SER A 226 3.62 -18.27 -7.91
N TYR A 227 4.58 -17.36 -7.70
CA TYR A 227 5.19 -17.12 -6.40
C TYR A 227 4.16 -16.68 -5.34
N GLY A 228 3.26 -15.73 -5.67
CA GLY A 228 2.16 -15.33 -4.79
C GLY A 228 1.28 -16.51 -4.38
N ARG A 229 0.85 -17.32 -5.36
CA ARG A 229 -0.09 -18.43 -5.16
C ARG A 229 0.53 -19.66 -4.50
N LYS A 230 1.74 -20.06 -4.91
CA LYS A 230 2.37 -21.31 -4.47
C LYS A 230 3.27 -21.14 -3.25
N LYS A 231 3.72 -19.92 -2.95
CA LYS A 231 4.65 -19.67 -1.84
C LYS A 231 4.10 -18.70 -0.80
N LEU A 232 3.59 -17.53 -1.20
CA LEU A 232 3.09 -16.56 -0.20
C LEU A 232 1.76 -17.00 0.41
N LEU A 233 0.81 -17.47 -0.41
CA LEU A 233 -0.52 -17.89 0.07
C LEU A 233 -0.44 -19.00 1.13
N PRO A 234 0.31 -20.11 0.98
CA PRO A 234 0.41 -21.12 2.04
C PRO A 234 1.01 -20.58 3.34
N ILE A 235 2.03 -19.72 3.26
CA ILE A 235 2.66 -19.10 4.44
C ILE A 235 1.64 -18.20 5.16
N TYR A 236 0.89 -17.43 4.38
CA TYR A 236 -0.16 -16.57 4.87
C TYR A 236 -1.25 -17.39 5.59
N LEU A 237 -1.80 -18.42 4.93
CA LEU A 237 -2.84 -19.28 5.49
C LEU A 237 -2.39 -19.97 6.78
N LYS A 238 -1.15 -20.49 6.83
CA LYS A 238 -0.59 -21.09 8.05
C LYS A 238 -0.53 -20.10 9.21
N LYS A 239 -0.19 -18.83 8.95
CA LYS A 239 -0.16 -17.79 9.98
C LYS A 239 -1.56 -17.42 10.48
N THR A 240 -2.58 -17.50 9.63
CA THR A 240 -3.96 -17.17 10.00
C THR A 240 -4.74 -18.30 10.64
N LEU A 241 -4.41 -19.56 10.33
CA LEU A 241 -5.07 -20.75 10.87
C LEU A 241 -4.34 -21.34 12.09
N GLY A 242 -3.10 -20.91 12.35
CA GLY A 242 -2.26 -21.42 13.43
C GLY A 242 -2.26 -20.55 14.70
N ASN A 243 -3.36 -19.83 14.96
CA ASN A 243 -3.67 -19.25 16.26
C ASN A 243 -4.81 -20.05 16.88
#